data_AF-A0A5K1ADE6-F1
#
_entry.id   AF-A0A5K1ADE6-F1
#
_cell.length_a   1.000
_cell.length_b   1.000
_cell.length_c   1.000
_cell.angle_alpha   90.00
_cell.angle_beta   90.00
_cell.angle_gamma   90.00
#
_symmetry.space_group_name_H-M   'P 1'
#
loop_
_entity.id
_entity.type
_entity.pdbx_description
1 polymer ?
#
loop_
_entity_poly.entity_id
_entity_poly.type
_entity_poly.pdbx_seq_one_letter_code
_entity_poly.pdbx_strand_id
1 'polypeptide(L)' 'VGNGESDHFCWQRAEDMTTPRTAYKLDSNSPGSDLAAETAAAMAAASIAFKPYDSRYSQLLLLHAQQ' A
#
# COMPACT_ATOMS: atom_id res chain seq x y z
N VAL A 1 -0.82 -2.91 -7.77
CA VAL A 1 -2.00 -2.59 -8.61
C VAL A 1 -1.74 -3.13 -10.01
N GLY A 2 -2.68 -3.90 -10.55
CA GLY A 2 -2.53 -4.62 -11.81
C GLY A 2 -3.00 -6.07 -11.73
N ASN A 3 -3.26 -6.64 -12.90
CA ASN A 3 -3.58 -8.06 -13.03
C ASN A 3 -2.29 -8.85 -13.29
N GLY A 4 -1.95 -9.77 -12.37
CA GLY A 4 -0.68 -10.49 -12.42
C GLY A 4 -0.49 -11.33 -13.69
N GLU A 5 -1.55 -11.92 -14.24
CA GLU A 5 -1.45 -12.71 -15.46
C GLU A 5 -1.00 -11.84 -16.64
N SER A 6 -1.73 -10.77 -16.95
CA SER A 6 -1.37 -9.91 -18.09
C SER A 6 -0.03 -9.20 -17.89
N ASP A 7 0.28 -8.83 -16.64
CA ASP A 7 1.54 -8.17 -16.28
C ASP A 7 2.74 -9.12 -16.50
N HIS A 8 2.63 -10.38 -16.08
CA HIS A 8 3.70 -11.37 -16.25
C HIS A 8 3.91 -11.82 -17.70
N PHE A 9 2.90 -11.70 -18.57
CA PHE A 9 3.05 -11.92 -20.02
C PHE A 9 3.69 -10.74 -20.76
N CYS A 10 3.85 -9.59 -20.10
CA CYS A 10 4.43 -8.40 -20.69
C CYS A 10 5.94 -8.32 -20.42
N TRP A 11 6.75 -8.43 -21.47
CA TRP A 11 8.19 -8.18 -21.39
C TRP A 11 8.54 -6.83 -21.99
N GLN A 12 8.23 -5.77 -21.25
CA GLN A 12 8.53 -4.38 -21.61
C GLN A 12 9.12 -3.66 -20.40
N ARG A 13 9.75 -2.51 -20.61
CA ARG A 13 10.09 -1.62 -19.50
C ARG A 13 8.82 -1.08 -18.87
N ALA A 14 8.82 -0.85 -17.56
CA ALA A 14 7.63 -0.38 -16.84
C ALA A 14 7.02 0.90 -17.43
N GLU A 15 7.86 1.78 -17.97
CA GLU A 15 7.49 3.05 -18.60
C GLU A 15 6.74 2.86 -19.93
N ASP A 16 6.93 1.72 -20.60
CA ASP A 16 6.37 1.41 -21.92
C ASP A 16 5.18 0.43 -21.83
N MET A 17 4.81 -0.04 -20.62
CA MET A 17 3.78 -1.04 -20.44
C MET A 17 2.39 -0.51 -20.81
N THR A 18 1.68 -1.28 -21.64
CA THR A 18 0.28 -1.00 -22.01
C THR A 18 -0.72 -1.99 -21.38
N THR A 19 -0.28 -2.85 -20.46
CA THR A 19 -1.14 -3.84 -19.80
C THR A 19 -2.15 -3.18 -18.85
N PRO A 20 -3.36 -3.76 -18.67
CA PRO A 20 -4.33 -3.25 -17.71
C PRO A 20 -3.80 -3.24 -16.27
N ARG A 21 -3.84 -2.07 -15.62
CA ARG A 21 -3.42 -1.88 -14.22
C ARG A 21 -4.61 -1.73 -13.26
N THR A 22 -5.50 -2.72 -13.25
CA THR A 22 -6.73 -2.69 -12.43
C THR A 22 -6.40 -2.60 -10.93
N ALA A 23 -7.11 -1.73 -10.22
CA ALA A 23 -7.02 -1.61 -8.77
C ALA A 23 -8.01 -2.54 -8.07
N TYR A 24 -7.55 -3.16 -7.01
CA TYR A 24 -8.34 -3.99 -6.11
C TYR A 24 -8.24 -3.39 -4.71
N LYS A 25 -9.27 -3.59 -3.90
CA LYS A 25 -9.32 -3.10 -2.51
C LYS A 25 -9.92 -4.15 -1.60
N LEU A 26 -9.60 -4.02 -0.32
CA LEU A 26 -10.31 -4.68 0.76
C LEU A 26 -11.29 -3.69 1.39
N ASP A 27 -12.40 -4.20 1.90
CA ASP A 27 -13.36 -3.45 2.69
C ASP A 27 -14.10 -4.39 3.66
N SER A 28 -15.10 -3.89 4.39
CA SER A 28 -15.85 -4.70 5.35
C SER A 28 -16.59 -5.89 4.72
N ASN A 29 -16.92 -5.83 3.43
CA ASN A 29 -17.60 -6.91 2.71
C ASN A 29 -16.61 -7.90 2.08
N SER A 30 -15.36 -7.48 1.88
CA SER A 30 -14.26 -8.31 1.37
C SER A 30 -13.01 -8.09 2.24
N PRO A 31 -12.98 -8.70 3.45
CA PRO A 31 -11.93 -8.43 4.43
C PRO A 31 -10.60 -9.12 4.06
N GLY A 32 -9.51 -8.66 4.66
CA GLY A 32 -8.18 -9.27 4.52
C GLY A 32 -7.23 -8.77 5.61
N SER A 33 -7.33 -9.39 6.79
CA SER A 33 -6.64 -8.94 8.00
C SER A 33 -5.13 -8.91 7.85
N ASP A 34 -4.54 -9.86 7.14
CA ASP A 34 -3.08 -9.96 7.00
C ASP A 34 -2.51 -8.71 6.29
N LEU A 35 -3.03 -8.40 5.09
CA LEU A 35 -2.60 -7.23 4.31
C LEU A 35 -2.91 -5.91 5.04
N ALA A 36 -4.09 -5.82 5.66
CA ALA A 36 -4.47 -4.63 6.43
C ALA A 36 -3.54 -4.43 7.63
N ALA A 37 -3.26 -5.48 8.39
CA ALA A 37 -2.40 -5.44 9.57
C ALA A 37 -0.94 -5.15 9.21
N GLU A 38 -0.40 -5.73 8.11
CA GLU A 38 0.95 -5.40 7.65
C GLU A 38 1.06 -3.93 7.21
N THR A 39 0.06 -3.40 6.51
CA THR A 39 0.03 -1.99 6.10
C THR A 39 -0.02 -1.08 7.33
N ALA A 40 -0.85 -1.40 8.32
CA ALA A 40 -0.90 -0.69 9.60
C ALA A 40 0.44 -0.75 10.34
N ALA A 41 1.08 -1.93 10.40
CA ALA A 41 2.39 -2.10 11.02
C ALA A 41 3.47 -1.27 10.32
N ALA A 42 3.47 -1.22 8.99
CA ALA A 42 4.39 -0.40 8.20
C ALA A 42 4.21 1.10 8.50
N MET A 43 2.97 1.58 8.57
CA MET A 43 2.67 2.98 8.91
C MET A 43 3.05 3.31 10.36
N ALA A 44 2.79 2.41 11.31
CA ALA A 44 3.20 2.57 12.70
C ALA A 44 4.74 2.65 12.84
N ALA A 45 5.48 1.76 12.16
CA ALA A 45 6.94 1.79 12.15
C ALA A 45 7.48 3.08 11.51
N ALA A 46 6.91 3.50 10.38
CA ALA A 46 7.26 4.74 9.72
C ALA A 46 6.96 5.97 10.61
N SER A 47 5.87 5.96 11.38
CA SER A 47 5.53 7.06 12.29
C SER A 47 6.65 7.32 13.31
N ILE A 48 7.31 6.26 13.81
CA ILE A 48 8.44 6.36 14.74
C ILE A 48 9.65 6.97 14.02
N ALA A 49 9.97 6.48 12.82
CA ALA A 49 11.12 6.96 12.03
C ALA A 49 10.99 8.43 11.62
N PHE A 50 9.78 8.89 11.29
CA PHE A 50 9.53 10.27 10.89
C PHE A 50 9.35 11.25 12.05
N LYS A 51 9.09 10.77 13.28
CA LYS A 51 8.84 11.61 14.46
C LYS A 51 9.84 12.76 14.67
N PRO A 52 11.17 12.58 14.55
CA PRO A 52 12.13 13.67 14.76
C PRO A 52 12.26 14.65 13.57
N TYR A 53 11.82 14.27 12.37
CA TYR A 53 11.99 15.06 11.15
C TYR A 53 10.70 15.77 10.71
N ASP A 54 9.57 15.10 10.89
CA ASP A 54 8.23 15.62 10.59
C ASP A 54 7.22 15.02 11.57
N SER A 55 6.96 15.76 12.64
CA SER A 55 6.02 15.35 13.68
C SER A 55 4.56 15.32 13.21
N ARG A 56 4.21 16.11 12.18
CA ARG A 56 2.86 16.13 11.61
C ARG A 56 2.64 14.90 10.75
N TYR A 57 3.60 14.55 9.90
CA TYR A 57 3.52 13.34 9.08
C TYR A 57 3.58 12.07 9.95
N SER A 58 4.43 12.07 10.98
CA SER A 58 4.45 11.02 12.00
C SER A 58 3.06 10.77 12.60
N GLN A 59 2.35 11.82 13.03
CA GLN A 59 0.99 11.70 13.55
C GLN A 59 -0.01 11.21 12.52
N LEU A 60 0.10 11.65 11.26
CA LEU A 60 -0.78 11.20 10.18
C LEU A 60 -0.62 9.69 9.91
N LEU A 61 0.62 9.19 9.90
CA LEU A 61 0.90 7.76 9.72
C LEU A 61 0.34 6.93 10.89
N LEU A 62 0.53 7.40 12.13
CA LEU A 62 0.01 6.71 13.30
C LEU A 62 -1.53 6.67 13.31
N LEU A 63 -2.19 7.76 12.87
CA LEU A 63 -3.64 7.80 12.73
C LEU A 63 -4.13 6.72 11.77
N HIS A 64 -3.52 6.59 10.59
CA HIS A 64 -3.90 5.58 9.61
C HIS A 64 -3.60 4.15 10.05
N ALA A 65 -2.57 3.93 10.88
CA ALA A 65 -2.27 2.61 11.44
C ALA A 65 -3.33 2.09 12.43
N GLN A 66 -4.19 2.95 12.96
CA GLN A 66 -5.19 2.62 13.98
C GLN A 66 -6.62 2.45 13.45
N GLN A 67 -6.85 2.76 12.16
CA GLN A 67 -8.18 2.77 11.53
C GLN A 67 -8.78 1.37 11.33
#